data_AF-A0A526YLZ7-F1
#
_entry.id   AF-A0A526YLZ7-F1
#
_cell.length_a   1.000
_cell.length_b   1.000
_cell.length_c   1.000
_cell.angle_alpha   90.00
_cell.angle_beta   90.00
_cell.angle_gamma   90.00
#
_symmetry.space_group_name_H-M   'P 1'
#
loop_
_entity.id
_entity.type
_entity.pdbx_description
1 polymer ?
#
loop_
_entity_poly.entity_id
_entity_poly.type
_entity_poly.pdbx_seq_one_letter_code
_entity_poly.pdbx_strand_id
1 'polypeptide(L)' 'MTEAFERVSAISPLPAHLRGGVVAIGNFDGVHRGHQAVLERALAEARRRG' A
#
# COMPACT_ATOMS: atom_id res chain seq x y z
N MET A 1 -5.77 9.70 -16.47
CA MET A 1 -4.99 8.46 -16.32
C MET A 1 -5.65 7.68 -15.21
N THR A 2 -6.49 6.70 -15.54
CA THR A 2 -7.09 5.80 -14.55
C THR A 2 -5.94 4.96 -13.99
N GLU A 3 -5.46 5.28 -12.80
CA GLU A 3 -4.48 4.42 -12.13
C GLU A 3 -5.13 3.07 -11.89
N ALA A 4 -4.57 2.03 -12.51
CA ALA A 4 -5.07 0.67 -12.40
C ALA A 4 -4.80 0.17 -10.97
N PHE A 5 -5.87 -0.05 -10.21
CA PHE A 5 -5.78 -0.72 -8.92
C PHE A 5 -5.51 -2.21 -9.15
N GLU A 6 -4.31 -2.67 -8.79
CA GLU A 6 -3.94 -4.09 -8.89
C GLU A 6 -4.39 -4.84 -7.64
N ARG A 7 -5.32 -5.79 -7.80
CA ARG A 7 -5.76 -6.67 -6.71
C ARG A 7 -4.88 -7.91 -6.65
N VAL A 8 -4.10 -8.03 -5.58
CA VAL A 8 -3.36 -9.26 -5.22
C VAL A 8 -4.20 -10.08 -4.24
N SER A 9 -4.76 -11.22 -4.67
CA SER A 9 -5.71 -12.01 -3.88
C SER A 9 -5.25 -13.43 -3.50
N ALA A 10 -4.03 -13.81 -3.84
CA ALA A 10 -3.47 -15.13 -3.53
C ALA A 10 -2.13 -14.98 -2.82
N ILE A 11 -1.67 -16.06 -2.17
CA ILE A 11 -0.32 -16.17 -1.58
C ILE A 11 0.78 -16.29 -2.66
N SER A 12 0.45 -15.99 -3.91
CA SER A 12 1.43 -15.90 -4.99
C SER A 12 2.46 -14.82 -4.67
N PRO A 13 3.72 -14.99 -5.10
CA PRO A 13 4.70 -13.92 -5.02
C PRO A 13 4.15 -12.62 -5.59
N LEU A 14 4.48 -11.49 -4.95
CA LEU A 14 4.12 -10.18 -5.47
C LEU A 14 4.75 -9.98 -6.86
N PRO A 15 4.05 -9.30 -7.79
CA PRO A 15 4.61 -8.91 -9.08
C PRO A 15 5.97 -8.22 -8.95
N ALA A 16 6.90 -8.53 -9.85
CA ALA A 16 8.27 -8.04 -9.76
C ALA A 16 8.38 -6.50 -9.82
N HIS A 17 7.45 -5.83 -10.52
CA HIS A 17 7.41 -4.37 -10.61
C HIS A 17 7.03 -3.68 -9.30
N LEU A 18 6.50 -4.41 -8.30
CA LEU A 18 6.17 -3.87 -6.98
C LEU A 18 7.35 -3.97 -5.98
N ARG A 19 8.50 -4.51 -6.39
CA ARG A 19 9.69 -4.61 -5.52
C ARG A 19 10.17 -3.23 -5.09
N GLY A 20 10.59 -3.12 -3.83
CA GLY A 20 11.02 -1.85 -3.23
C GLY A 20 9.86 -0.97 -2.72
N GLY A 21 8.61 -1.38 -2.93
CA GLY A 21 7.43 -0.69 -2.41
C GLY A 21 7.35 -0.72 -0.87
N VAL A 22 6.60 0.25 -0.34
CA VAL A 22 6.26 0.32 1.09
C VAL A 22 4.81 -0.11 1.27
N VAL A 23 4.55 -0.97 2.25
CA VAL A 23 3.23 -1.57 2.49
C VAL A 23 2.73 -1.23 3.89
N ALA A 24 1.47 -0.86 4.01
CA ALA A 24 0.75 -0.79 5.28
C ALA A 24 -0.10 -2.05 5.44
N ILE A 25 -0.01 -2.73 6.59
CA ILE A 25 -0.73 -3.98 6.87
C ILE A 25 -1.74 -3.75 7.99
N GLY A 26 -3.00 -4.13 7.75
CA GLY A 26 -4.11 -3.97 8.69
C GLY A 26 -5.43 -4.39 8.04
N ASN A 27 -6.51 -4.48 8.83
CA ASN A 27 -7.83 -4.84 8.30
C ASN A 27 -8.37 -3.77 7.34
N PHE A 28 -8.06 -2.49 7.58
CA PHE A 28 -8.42 -1.34 6.75
C PHE A 28 -9.91 -1.17 6.38
N ASP A 29 -10.81 -1.97 6.95
CA ASP A 29 -12.24 -1.81 6.74
C ASP A 29 -12.72 -0.42 7.19
N GLY A 30 -13.49 0.24 6.34
CA GLY A 30 -14.01 1.60 6.55
C GLY A 30 -13.00 2.76 6.51
N VAL A 31 -11.69 2.53 6.43
CA VAL A 31 -10.61 3.55 6.24
C VAL A 31 -10.83 4.86 7.03
N HIS A 32 -11.18 4.75 8.31
CA HIS A 32 -11.40 5.91 9.19
C HIS A 32 -10.10 6.68 9.49
N ARG A 33 -10.19 7.76 10.28
CA ARG A 33 -9.05 8.66 10.60
C ARG A 33 -7.80 7.93 11.13
N GLY A 34 -7.97 6.91 11.97
CA GLY A 34 -6.86 6.06 12.40
C GLY A 34 -6.13 5.35 11.24
N HIS A 35 -6.86 4.77 10.29
CA HIS A 35 -6.28 4.15 9.10
C HIS A 35 -5.63 5.18 8.17
N GLN A 36 -6.23 6.36 8.01
CA GLN A 36 -5.62 7.46 7.23
C GLN A 36 -4.24 7.82 7.78
N ALA A 37 -4.09 7.96 9.10
CA ALA A 37 -2.80 8.22 9.72
C ALA A 37 -1.75 7.12 9.43
N VAL A 38 -2.16 5.83 9.40
CA VAL A 38 -1.26 4.72 9.03
C VAL A 38 -0.84 4.82 7.56
N LEU A 39 -1.77 5.10 6.65
CA LEU A 39 -1.49 5.28 5.22
C LEU A 39 -0.57 6.47 4.96
N GLU A 40 -0.78 7.60 5.64
CA GLU A 40 0.10 8.77 5.57
C GLU A 40 1.53 8.45 5.96
N ARG A 41 1.73 7.64 7.00
CA ARG A 41 3.07 7.17 7.42
C ARG A 41 3.72 6.29 6.35
N ALA A 42 2.96 5.37 5.75
CA ALA A 42 3.48 4.53 4.66
C ALA A 42 3.85 5.36 3.42
N LEU A 43 3.04 6.36 3.05
CA LEU A 43 3.35 7.28 1.96
C LEU A 43 4.58 8.14 2.23
N ALA A 44 4.72 8.65 3.46
CA ALA A 44 5.90 9.41 3.85
C ALA A 44 7.18 8.55 3.77
N GLU A 45 7.09 7.29 4.20
CA GLU A 45 8.19 6.33 4.09
C GLU A 45 8.52 6.01 2.63
N ALA A 46 7.51 5.81 1.77
CA ALA A 46 7.71 5.58 0.34
C ALA A 46 8.47 6.74 -0.31
N ARG A 47 8.08 7.99 0.00
CA ARG A 47 8.77 9.19 -0.48
C ARG A 47 10.21 9.31 0.03
N ARG A 48 10.50 8.80 1.22
CA ARG A 48 11.85 8.80 1.80
C ARG A 48 12.78 7.76 1.15
N ARG A 49 12.22 6.64 0.69
CA ARG A 49 12.96 5.54 0.04
C ARG A 49 13.10 5.69 -1.47
N GLY A 50 12.22 6.50 -2.08
CA GLY A 50 12.20 6.81 -3.51
C GLY A 50 13.32 7.74 -3.94
#